data_AF-A0A174JV21-F1
#
_entry.id   AF-A0A174JV21-F1
#
_cell.length_a   1.000
_cell.length_b   1.000
_cell.length_c   1.000
_cell.angle_alpha   90.00
_cell.angle_beta   90.00
_cell.angle_gamma   90.00
#
_symmetry.space_group_name_H-M   'P 1'
#
loop_
_entity.id
_entity.type
_entity.pdbx_description
1 polymer ?
#
loop_
_entity_poly.entity_id
_entity_poly.type
_entity_poly.pdbx_seq_one_letter_code
_entity_poly.pdbx_strand_id
1 'polypeptide(L)'
;MLKARKANRVVRIPDEKKDVYIKLGYTITDMDDNIVHEHVEPTQRLKDLEAENEALKAENAALKEKLSQNETASEPAEEKAPAKKSAKAAAK
;
A
#
# COMPACT_ATOMS: atom_id res chain seq x y z
N MET A 1 -28.18 -9.25 14.54
CA MET A 1 -27.98 -8.91 15.97
C MET A 1 -26.54 -9.18 16.35
N LEU A 2 -25.87 -8.23 17.01
CA LEU A 2 -24.44 -8.27 17.35
C LEU A 2 -24.19 -8.04 18.84
N LYS A 3 -22.95 -8.25 19.29
CA LYS A 3 -22.45 -7.86 20.60
C LYS A 3 -21.35 -6.81 20.42
N ALA A 4 -21.34 -5.80 21.27
CA ALA A 4 -20.24 -4.85 21.37
C ALA A 4 -19.51 -5.08 22.70
N ARG A 5 -18.19 -5.29 22.64
CA ARG A 5 -17.30 -5.54 23.77
C ARG A 5 -16.32 -4.39 23.94
N LYS A 6 -16.18 -3.87 25.16
CA LYS A 6 -15.15 -2.90 25.54
C LYS A 6 -14.76 -3.12 26.99
N ALA A 7 -13.50 -3.49 27.23
CA ALA A 7 -13.03 -3.96 28.54
C ALA A 7 -13.99 -5.02 29.12
N ASN A 8 -14.51 -4.82 30.34
CA ASN A 8 -15.40 -5.78 31.01
C ASN A 8 -16.89 -5.61 30.64
N ARG A 9 -17.20 -4.77 29.65
CA ARG A 9 -18.59 -4.49 29.24
C ARG A 9 -18.92 -5.19 27.93
N VAL A 10 -20.02 -5.95 27.95
CA VAL A 10 -20.62 -6.57 26.76
C VAL A 10 -22.07 -6.10 26.65
N VAL A 11 -22.45 -5.55 25.50
CA VAL A 11 -23.83 -5.11 25.23
C VAL A 11 -24.34 -5.73 23.94
N ARG A 12 -25.59 -6.18 23.96
CA ARG A 12 -26.26 -6.68 22.76
C ARG A 12 -26.78 -5.50 21.95
N ILE A 13 -26.44 -5.44 20.67
CA ILE A 13 -26.77 -4.31 19.80
C ILE A 13 -27.46 -4.80 18.52
N PRO A 14 -28.41 -4.02 17.98
CA PRO A 14 -28.89 -4.19 16.61
C PRO A 14 -27.79 -3.88 15.59
N ASP A 15 -27.91 -4.43 14.39
CA ASP A 15 -26.93 -4.28 13.32
C ASP A 15 -26.81 -2.81 12.86
N GLU A 16 -27.93 -2.08 12.88
CA GLU A 16 -28.01 -0.64 12.59
C GLU A 16 -27.15 0.23 13.51
N LYS A 17 -26.90 -0.23 14.75
CA LYS A 17 -26.10 0.52 15.72
C LYS A 17 -24.62 0.18 15.65
N LYS A 18 -24.21 -0.75 14.79
CA LYS A 18 -22.81 -1.20 14.65
C LYS A 18 -21.85 -0.01 14.54
N ASP A 19 -22.09 0.91 13.62
CA ASP A 19 -21.17 2.03 13.36
C ASP A 19 -21.04 3.00 14.54
N VAL A 20 -22.11 3.15 15.33
CA VAL A 20 -22.08 3.98 16.55
C VAL A 20 -21.13 3.37 17.56
N TYR A 21 -21.21 2.05 17.79
CA TYR A 21 -20.35 1.36 18.74
C TYR A 21 -18.91 1.23 18.24
N ILE A 22 -18.68 1.13 16.93
CA ILE A 22 -17.35 1.21 16.33
C ILE A 22 -16.70 2.57 16.65
N LYS A 23 -17.43 3.68 16.45
CA LYS A 23 -16.94 5.04 16.76
C LYS A 23 -16.65 5.25 18.25
N LEU A 24 -17.39 4.57 19.12
CA LEU A 24 -17.17 4.59 20.58
C LEU A 24 -16.01 3.69 21.03
N GLY A 25 -15.37 2.98 20.11
CA GLY A 25 -14.24 2.11 20.36
C GLY A 25 -14.61 0.77 20.99
N TYR A 26 -15.72 0.18 20.56
CA TYR A 26 -16.07 -1.19 20.91
C TYR A 26 -15.62 -2.15 19.81
N THR A 27 -15.14 -3.31 20.23
CA THR A 27 -14.98 -4.48 19.36
C THR A 27 -16.35 -5.10 19.14
N ILE A 28 -16.73 -5.32 17.89
CA ILE A 28 -18.03 -5.89 17.52
C ILE A 28 -17.84 -7.37 17.20
N THR A 29 -18.62 -8.21 17.86
CA THR A 29 -18.70 -9.65 17.58
C THR A 29 -20.13 -10.03 17.20
N ASP A 30 -20.30 -11.18 16.56
CA ASP A 30 -21.63 -11.75 16.34
C ASP A 30 -22.17 -12.43 17.61
N MET A 31 -23.30 -13.14 17.48
CA MET A 31 -23.89 -13.89 18.60
C MET A 31 -23.04 -15.10 19.01
N ASP A 32 -22.23 -15.64 18.10
CA ASP A 32 -21.37 -16.82 18.28
C ASP A 32 -19.93 -16.45 18.66
N ASP A 33 -19.70 -15.18 19.00
CA ASP A 33 -18.41 -14.59 19.38
C ASP A 33 -17.35 -14.52 18.27
N ASN A 34 -17.74 -14.64 17.00
CA ASN A 34 -16.86 -14.31 15.88
C ASN A 34 -16.68 -12.79 15.77
N ILE A 35 -15.42 -12.36 15.59
CA ILE A 35 -15.08 -10.94 15.48
C ILE A 35 -15.55 -10.41 14.12
N VAL A 36 -16.50 -9.48 14.16
CA VAL A 36 -17.01 -8.77 12.97
C VAL A 36 -16.22 -7.48 12.74
N HIS A 37 -15.78 -6.84 13.82
CA HIS A 37 -14.92 -5.66 13.76
C HIS A 37 -14.07 -5.56 15.01
N GLU A 38 -12.75 -5.48 14.85
CA GLU A 38 -11.83 -5.25 15.93
C GLU A 38 -11.59 -3.75 16.12
N HIS A 39 -11.78 -3.26 17.35
CA HIS A 39 -11.39 -1.89 17.66
C HIS A 39 -9.87 -1.80 17.77
N VAL A 40 -9.24 -1.20 16.78
CA VAL A 40 -7.86 -0.73 16.87
C VAL A 40 -7.90 0.73 17.28
N GLU A 41 -7.17 1.11 18.33
CA GLU A 41 -7.10 2.52 18.72
C GLU A 41 -6.54 3.34 17.56
N PRO A 42 -7.16 4.50 17.23
CA PRO A 42 -6.73 5.33 16.11
C PRO A 42 -5.29 5.81 16.26
N THR A 43 -4.79 5.97 17.48
CA THR A 43 -3.39 6.28 17.80
C THR A 43 -2.43 5.16 17.37
N GLN A 44 -2.81 3.90 17.55
CA GLN A 44 -2.01 2.76 17.12
C GLN A 44 -2.04 2.63 15.60
N ARG A 45 -3.23 2.78 14.99
CA ARG A 45 -3.38 2.75 13.53
C ARG A 45 -2.58 3.86 12.84
N LEU A 46 -2.55 5.06 13.41
CA LEU A 46 -1.75 6.18 12.89
C LEU A 46 -0.25 5.88 12.99
N LYS A 47 0.22 5.34 14.11
CA LYS A 47 1.64 4.94 14.26
C LYS A 47 2.04 3.86 13.26
N ASP A 48 1.19 2.85 13.07
CA ASP A 48 1.47 1.77 12.13
C ASP A 48 1.50 2.30 10.68
N LEU A 49 0.56 3.18 10.32
CA LEU A 49 0.53 3.86 9.02
C LEU A 49 1.72 4.80 8.81
N GLU A 50 2.16 5.52 9.83
CA GLU A 50 3.34 6.39 9.78
C GLU A 50 4.61 5.54 9.55
N ALA A 51 4.78 4.45 10.30
CA ALA A 51 5.89 3.53 10.13
C ALA A 51 5.92 2.88 8.74
N GLU A 52 4.77 2.46 8.21
CA GLU A 52 4.66 1.90 6.86
C GLU A 52 5.01 2.94 5.78
N ASN A 53 4.53 4.19 5.94
CA ASN A 53 4.87 5.27 5.02
C ASN A 53 6.37 5.61 5.02
N GLU A 54 7.01 5.60 6.19
CA GLU A 54 8.46 5.82 6.27
C GLU A 54 9.25 4.68 5.62
N ALA A 55 8.86 3.42 5.86
CA ALA A 55 9.47 2.26 5.23
C ALA A 55 9.35 2.31 3.69
N LEU A 56 8.14 2.59 3.18
CA LEU A 56 7.89 2.72 1.73
C LEU A 56 8.65 3.90 1.11
N LYS A 57 8.83 5.01 1.82
CA LYS A 57 9.65 6.13 1.35
C LYS A 57 11.13 5.73 1.25
N ALA A 58 11.65 5.01 2.25
CA ALA A 58 13.02 4.51 2.24
C ALA A 58 13.26 3.53 1.09
N GLU A 59 12.32 2.60 0.86
CA GLU A 59 12.41 1.66 -0.25
C GLU A 59 12.34 2.37 -1.62
N ASN A 60 11.43 3.33 -1.78
CA ASN A 60 11.34 4.13 -3.00
C ASN A 60 12.62 4.95 -3.25
N ALA A 61 13.24 5.51 -2.21
CA ALA A 61 14.51 6.22 -2.34
C ALA A 61 15.63 5.27 -2.77
N ALA A 62 15.76 4.11 -2.13
CA ALA A 62 16.75 3.10 -2.47
C ALA A 62 16.56 2.53 -3.88
N LEU A 63 15.32 2.31 -4.31
CA LEU A 63 15.00 1.87 -5.68
C LEU A 63 15.32 2.96 -6.71
N LYS A 64 15.01 4.24 -6.42
CA LYS A 64 15.39 5.36 -7.30
C LYS A 64 16.91 5.50 -7.43
N GLU A 65 17.66 5.36 -6.35
CA GLU A 65 19.13 5.36 -6.40
C GLU A 65 19.65 4.21 -7.26
N LYS A 66 19.14 2.99 -7.07
CA LYS A 66 19.50 1.83 -7.89
C LYS A 66 19.18 2.04 -9.37
N LEU A 67 18.03 2.62 -9.70
CA LEU A 67 17.66 2.93 -11.09
C LEU A 67 18.61 3.96 -11.70
N SER A 68 18.94 5.03 -10.97
CA SER A 68 19.89 6.05 -11.44
C SER A 68 21.29 5.48 -11.66
N GLN A 69 21.76 4.59 -10.78
CA GLN A 69 23.05 3.91 -10.92
C GLN A 69 23.07 2.95 -12.11
N ASN A 70 21.95 2.28 -12.38
CA ASN A 70 21.83 1.37 -13.52
C ASN A 70 21.72 2.13 -14.85
N GLU A 71 21.06 3.29 -14.89
CA GLU A 71 21.06 4.18 -16.07
C GLU A 71 22.45 4.76 -16.35
N THR A 72 23.23 5.08 -15.31
CA THR A 72 24.63 5.54 -15.48
C THR A 72 25.62 4.43 -15.84
N ALA A 73 25.22 3.16 -15.81
CA ALA A 73 26.06 2.02 -16.23
C ALA A 73 25.83 1.61 -17.70
N SER A 74 24.89 2.24 -18.41
CA SER A 74 24.57 1.94 -19.82
C SER A 74 25.26 2.81 -20.88
N GLU A 75 26.20 3.69 -20.51
CA GLU A 75 27.14 4.28 -21.48
C GLU A 75 28.57 4.14 -20.94
N PRO A 76 29.46 3.42 -21.65
CA PRO A 76 30.00 4.01 -22.88
C PRO A 76 30.43 3.01 -23.99
N ALA A 77 30.76 3.61 -25.14
CA ALA A 77 31.55 3.09 -26.27
C ALA A 77 30.80 2.40 -27.42
N GLU A 78 30.58 3.14 -28.50
CA GLU A 78 31.41 2.93 -29.70
C GLU A 78 31.46 4.18 -30.60
N GLU A 79 32.67 4.69 -30.72
CA GLU A 79 33.12 5.71 -31.66
C GLU A 79 33.32 5.07 -33.05
N LYS A 80 33.08 5.87 -34.12
CA LYS A 80 33.58 5.74 -35.51
C LYS A 80 32.72 4.99 -36.56
N ALA A 81 31.95 5.78 -37.33
CA ALA A 81 31.95 5.99 -38.81
C ALA A 81 32.11 4.81 -39.81
N PRO A 82 31.81 4.94 -41.14
CA PRO A 82 30.94 5.84 -41.91
C PRO A 82 30.02 5.13 -42.96
N ALA A 83 29.18 5.94 -43.60
CA ALA A 83 28.33 5.69 -44.78
C ALA A 83 28.81 4.67 -45.83
N LYS A 84 27.91 3.77 -46.28
CA LYS A 84 27.85 3.29 -47.68
C LYS A 84 26.41 3.05 -48.18
N LYS A 85 26.21 3.61 -49.37
CA LYS A 85 25.04 3.64 -50.27
C LYS A 85 24.38 2.28 -50.53
N SER A 86 23.06 2.28 -50.65
CA SER A 86 22.34 1.56 -51.73
C SER A 86 20.89 2.03 -51.85
N ALA A 87 20.68 3.12 -52.59
CA ALA A 87 19.42 3.32 -53.29
C ALA A 87 19.42 2.37 -54.49
N LYS A 88 18.43 1.46 -54.59
CA LYS A 88 18.06 0.83 -55.86
C LYS A 88 16.62 0.31 -55.82
N ALA A 89 15.79 0.97 -56.63
CA ALA A 89 14.72 0.47 -57.52
C ALA A 89 13.71 -0.57 -56.95
N ALA A 90 12.41 -0.53 -57.27
CA ALA A 90 11.80 -0.19 -58.54
C ALA A 90 10.28 -0.03 -58.36
N ALA A 91 9.69 0.94 -59.06
CA ALA A 91 8.26 0.93 -59.40
C ALA A 91 8.11 1.55 -60.80
N LYS A 92 7.99 0.70 -61.82
CA LYS A 92 7.27 1.01 -63.05
C LYS A 92 6.86 -0.29 -63.73
#